data_AF-A0A257CBN8-F1
#
_entry.id   AF-A0A257CBN8-F1
#
_cell.length_a   1.000
_cell.length_b   1.000
_cell.length_c   1.000
_cell.angle_alpha   90.00
_cell.angle_beta   90.00
_cell.angle_gamma   90.00
#
_symmetry.space_group_name_H-M   'P 1'
#
loop_
_entity.id
_entity.type
_entity.pdbx_description
1 polymer ?
#
loop_
_entity_poly.entity_id
_entity_poly.type
_entity_poly.pdbx_seq_one_letter_code
_entity_poly.pdbx_strand_id
1 'polypeptide(L)'
;MLLAAQAPSLWAATTGLKYISTSGDYIGQGLSQTLTAPAATVTASGGERDAHLSVTDPNNWWYLDFAAPVGGKLAPGSYANAARYPFNSPLGSGLSMSGNGRGCNTLLGWFKVLEYQRDSDGKVSKLAIDFLQKCEVSGPPLYGAVRYNSKFALTVPDVAAIAGADFGLIAGEVGTLDGSQSFGRKKGRLTYQWTQLDGPAVTLSSTTVSQPSFTAPTVPLSGASLRFQLTVTDKVGVVATDDVVVVVQSPDAPRTEISFHGDKGDYITGGRSYKFSPNNASIGFSRNFSGGVSASVSGDSWWYFDTATPTGTSYKRGTYKNAQRFPFQDATSPGLSLYGDGRGCNTLSGKFTVNQLKFDSSGNPTKLDITFEQHCEGGQPAAYGQVLLNAVPAATLAQQLRAARQRYASQAE
;
A
#
# COMPACT_ATOMS: atom_id res chain seq x y z
N MET A 1 -2.46 -21.82 26.17
CA MET A 1 -0.98 -21.98 26.29
C MET A 1 -0.38 -20.67 25.79
N LEU A 2 0.13 -19.82 26.68
CA LEU A 2 0.67 -18.50 26.32
C LEU A 2 1.85 -18.68 25.34
N LEU A 3 1.77 -18.12 24.13
CA LEU A 3 2.94 -17.95 23.28
C LEU A 3 3.89 -16.96 23.96
N ALA A 4 5.10 -17.41 24.23
CA ALA A 4 6.18 -16.53 24.65
C ALA A 4 6.50 -15.56 23.51
N ALA A 5 6.25 -14.27 23.71
CA ALA A 5 7.05 -13.25 23.04
C ALA A 5 8.52 -13.63 23.25
N GLN A 6 9.31 -13.73 22.16
CA GLN A 6 10.74 -13.98 22.30
C GLN A 6 11.32 -12.88 23.20
N ALA A 7 11.64 -13.23 24.44
CA ALA A 7 12.27 -12.33 25.37
C ALA A 7 13.55 -11.80 24.70
N PRO A 8 13.83 -10.48 24.75
CA PRO A 8 15.06 -9.95 24.21
C PRO A 8 16.22 -10.70 24.85
N SER A 9 17.06 -11.29 24.01
CA SER A 9 18.20 -12.07 24.45
C SER A 9 19.12 -11.18 25.31
N LEU A 10 19.72 -11.73 26.38
CA LEU A 10 20.68 -11.04 27.27
C LEU A 10 22.02 -10.68 26.58
N TRP A 11 22.09 -10.78 25.26
CA TRP A 11 23.29 -10.59 24.47
C TRP A 11 23.47 -9.12 24.08
N ALA A 12 24.72 -8.75 23.79
CA ALA A 12 25.05 -7.44 23.23
C ALA A 12 24.27 -7.20 21.92
N ALA A 13 23.97 -5.93 21.64
CA ALA A 13 23.32 -5.56 20.40
C ALA A 13 24.16 -6.01 19.19
N THR A 14 23.50 -6.60 18.20
CA THR A 14 24.11 -7.10 16.96
C THR A 14 23.88 -6.10 15.83
N THR A 15 24.91 -5.94 15.01
CA THR A 15 24.87 -5.19 13.76
C THR A 15 25.43 -6.08 12.65
N GLY A 16 24.62 -6.39 11.65
CA GLY A 16 24.98 -7.33 10.59
C GLY A 16 23.83 -7.75 9.67
N LEU A 17 24.19 -8.51 8.64
CA LEU A 17 23.31 -9.15 7.68
C LEU A 17 23.60 -10.65 7.68
N LYS A 18 22.55 -11.46 7.74
CA LYS A 18 22.62 -12.89 7.44
C LYS A 18 21.63 -13.17 6.34
N TYR A 19 22.07 -13.87 5.30
CA TYR A 19 21.19 -14.31 4.24
C TYR A 19 21.46 -15.75 3.85
N ILE A 20 20.41 -16.40 3.34
CA ILE A 20 20.45 -17.75 2.80
C ILE A 20 19.78 -17.69 1.43
N SER A 21 20.59 -17.88 0.39
CA SER A 21 20.15 -17.88 -0.99
C SER A 21 19.85 -19.31 -1.43
N THR A 22 18.67 -19.52 -2.02
CA THR A 22 18.33 -20.82 -2.61
C THR A 22 19.13 -21.02 -3.90
N SER A 23 19.52 -22.26 -4.22
CA SER A 23 20.18 -22.56 -5.50
C SER A 23 19.38 -21.98 -6.68
N GLY A 24 20.06 -21.24 -7.56
CA GLY A 24 19.47 -20.54 -8.70
C GLY A 24 18.95 -19.13 -8.41
N ASP A 25 18.94 -18.67 -7.16
CA ASP A 25 18.66 -17.26 -6.86
C ASP A 25 19.76 -16.36 -7.46
N TYR A 26 19.33 -15.33 -8.19
CA TYR A 26 20.23 -14.46 -8.93
C TYR A 26 21.09 -13.61 -8.01
N ILE A 27 20.57 -13.14 -6.88
CA ILE A 27 21.28 -12.16 -6.04
C ILE A 27 22.34 -12.84 -5.18
N GLY A 28 21.92 -13.78 -4.34
CA GLY A 28 22.81 -14.47 -3.40
C GLY A 28 23.51 -15.68 -4.00
N GLN A 29 23.22 -16.05 -5.26
CA GLN A 29 23.94 -17.08 -6.03
C GLN A 29 23.94 -18.48 -5.36
N GLY A 30 22.91 -18.81 -4.58
CA GLY A 30 22.83 -20.06 -3.83
C GLY A 30 23.74 -20.12 -2.60
N LEU A 31 24.35 -19.01 -2.19
CA LEU A 31 25.23 -18.93 -1.03
C LEU A 31 24.48 -18.56 0.25
N SER A 32 25.05 -18.97 1.38
CA SER A 32 24.65 -18.48 2.69
C SER A 32 25.81 -17.70 3.29
N GLN A 33 25.57 -16.46 3.71
CA GLN A 33 26.59 -15.61 4.32
C GLN A 33 26.09 -14.99 5.62
N THR A 34 27.03 -14.65 6.50
CA THR A 34 26.81 -13.85 7.70
C THR A 34 27.90 -12.78 7.74
N LEU A 35 27.50 -11.53 7.66
CA LEU A 35 28.34 -10.34 7.63
C LEU A 35 28.02 -9.53 8.88
N THR A 36 28.97 -9.40 9.80
CA THR A 36 28.75 -8.79 11.11
C THR A 36 29.86 -7.83 11.49
N ALA A 37 29.50 -6.74 12.16
CA ALA A 37 30.49 -5.85 12.75
C ALA A 37 31.33 -6.59 13.82
N PRO A 38 32.63 -6.27 13.97
CA PRO A 38 33.37 -5.26 13.22
C PRO A 38 33.97 -5.76 11.89
N ALA A 39 33.85 -7.04 11.54
CA ALA A 39 34.44 -7.61 10.32
C ALA A 39 33.78 -7.06 9.03
N ALA A 40 32.51 -6.68 9.10
CA ALA A 40 31.80 -5.95 8.07
C ALA A 40 31.38 -4.56 8.60
N THR A 41 31.44 -3.55 7.74
CA THR A 41 30.85 -2.23 7.99
C THR A 41 29.38 -2.29 7.66
N VAL A 42 28.54 -1.82 8.58
CA VAL A 42 27.10 -1.70 8.37
C VAL A 42 26.68 -0.28 8.69
N THR A 43 26.06 0.39 7.73
CA THR A 43 25.41 1.68 7.94
C THR A 43 23.91 1.54 7.76
N ALA A 44 23.16 2.35 8.50
CA ALA A 44 21.71 2.46 8.36
C ALA A 44 21.34 3.94 8.28
N SER A 45 20.47 4.28 7.34
CA SER A 45 19.81 5.57 7.20
C SER A 45 18.34 5.34 6.86
N GLY A 46 17.50 6.39 6.87
CA GLY A 46 16.08 6.23 6.60
C GLY A 46 15.21 7.35 7.17
N GLY A 47 14.00 7.47 6.63
CA GLY A 47 12.98 8.42 7.07
C GLY A 47 11.89 7.79 7.94
N GLU A 48 10.73 8.45 7.99
CA GLU A 48 9.54 7.89 8.67
C GLU A 48 9.00 6.66 7.94
N ARG A 49 9.21 6.61 6.62
CA ARG A 49 8.60 5.64 5.69
C ARG A 49 9.56 4.52 5.28
N ASP A 50 10.86 4.78 5.26
CA ASP A 50 11.85 3.90 4.66
C ASP A 50 13.13 3.77 5.49
N ALA A 51 13.85 2.69 5.21
CA ALA A 51 15.17 2.42 5.74
C ALA A 51 16.09 1.89 4.63
N HIS A 52 17.32 2.37 4.65
CA HIS A 52 18.39 2.04 3.72
C HIS A 52 19.58 1.52 4.50
N LEU A 53 20.11 0.37 4.10
CA LEU A 53 21.29 -0.21 4.72
C LEU A 53 22.36 -0.48 3.69
N SER A 54 23.61 -0.18 4.05
CA SER A 54 24.79 -0.63 3.31
C SER A 54 25.57 -1.59 4.20
N VAL A 55 25.91 -2.76 3.67
CA VAL A 55 26.69 -3.80 4.35
C VAL A 55 27.88 -4.14 3.46
N THR A 56 29.09 -3.82 3.93
CA THR A 56 30.32 -3.99 3.16
C THR A 56 31.41 -4.72 3.95
N ASP A 57 32.10 -5.62 3.28
CA ASP A 57 33.38 -6.19 3.70
C ASP A 57 34.38 -6.07 2.52
N PRO A 58 35.64 -6.54 2.63
CA PRO A 58 36.61 -6.42 1.54
C PRO A 58 36.21 -7.08 0.20
N ASN A 59 35.28 -8.04 0.22
CA ASN A 59 34.89 -8.85 -0.94
C ASN A 59 33.41 -8.66 -1.34
N ASN A 60 32.59 -8.13 -0.45
CA ASN A 60 31.14 -8.08 -0.59
C ASN A 60 30.62 -6.67 -0.31
N TRP A 61 29.68 -6.22 -1.12
CA TRP A 61 28.90 -5.02 -0.87
C TRP A 61 27.42 -5.27 -1.17
N TRP A 62 26.57 -4.94 -0.21
CA TRP A 62 25.13 -5.11 -0.28
C TRP A 62 24.42 -3.82 0.09
N TYR A 63 23.37 -3.49 -0.66
CA TYR A 63 22.41 -2.45 -0.38
C TYR A 63 21.06 -3.09 -0.11
N LEU A 64 20.39 -2.64 0.95
CA LEU A 64 19.05 -3.07 1.32
C LEU A 64 18.14 -1.87 1.50
N ASP A 65 17.01 -1.89 0.80
CA ASP A 65 15.98 -0.86 0.83
C ASP A 65 14.66 -1.47 1.31
N PHE A 66 14.04 -0.85 2.30
CA PHE A 66 12.73 -1.21 2.81
C PHE A 66 11.86 0.04 2.89
N ALA A 67 10.63 -0.03 2.38
CA ALA A 67 9.70 1.08 2.44
C ALA A 67 8.29 0.61 2.79
N ALA A 68 7.64 1.31 3.72
CA ALA A 68 6.21 1.23 3.89
C ALA A 68 5.49 1.81 2.64
N PRO A 69 4.21 1.47 2.42
CA PRO A 69 3.37 2.17 1.44
C PRO A 69 3.40 3.70 1.66
N VAL A 70 3.16 4.47 0.59
CA VAL A 70 3.13 5.93 0.62
C VAL A 70 2.09 6.43 1.62
N GLY A 71 2.47 7.41 2.44
CA GLY A 71 1.67 7.92 3.56
C GLY A 71 1.61 7.00 4.79
N GLY A 72 2.25 5.83 4.73
CA GLY A 72 2.49 4.96 5.88
C GLY A 72 3.85 5.25 6.55
N LYS A 73 4.02 4.74 7.78
CA LYS A 73 5.31 4.75 8.48
C LYS A 73 5.91 3.35 8.49
N LEU A 74 7.23 3.26 8.41
CA LEU A 74 7.95 2.03 8.71
C LEU A 74 7.87 1.80 10.22
N ALA A 75 7.19 0.73 10.62
CA ALA A 75 6.93 0.41 12.01
C ALA A 75 6.93 -1.11 12.19
N PRO A 76 7.06 -1.64 13.42
CA PRO A 76 6.96 -3.07 13.67
C PRO A 76 5.68 -3.66 13.07
N GLY A 77 5.82 -4.70 12.25
CA GLY A 77 4.72 -5.25 11.46
C GLY A 77 5.21 -6.00 10.21
N SER A 78 4.26 -6.66 9.54
CA SER A 78 4.51 -7.44 8.32
C SER A 78 4.12 -6.64 7.08
N TYR A 79 4.98 -6.67 6.08
CA TYR A 79 4.83 -5.98 4.81
C TYR A 79 4.86 -7.02 3.69
N ALA A 80 3.69 -7.59 3.41
CA ALA A 80 3.49 -8.58 2.35
C ALA A 80 3.43 -7.93 0.95
N ASN A 81 3.58 -8.74 -0.10
CA ASN A 81 3.49 -8.29 -1.49
C ASN A 81 4.41 -7.10 -1.82
N ALA A 82 5.58 -7.06 -1.18
CA ALA A 82 6.57 -6.03 -1.42
C ALA A 82 7.06 -6.13 -2.86
N ALA A 83 7.09 -4.99 -3.55
CA ALA A 83 7.59 -4.84 -4.89
C ALA A 83 8.97 -4.16 -4.88
N ARG A 84 9.66 -4.16 -6.03
CA ARG A 84 11.01 -3.62 -6.13
C ARG A 84 11.02 -2.13 -5.77
N TYR A 85 11.76 -1.76 -4.74
CA TYR A 85 12.04 -0.36 -4.44
C TYR A 85 12.97 0.28 -5.50
N PRO A 86 12.78 1.55 -5.91
CA PRO A 86 11.72 2.50 -5.55
C PRO A 86 10.50 2.46 -6.49
N PHE A 87 10.30 1.37 -7.24
CA PHE A 87 9.26 1.24 -8.26
C PHE A 87 7.95 0.63 -7.74
N ASN A 88 7.83 0.42 -6.43
CA ASN A 88 6.60 -0.07 -5.80
C ASN A 88 5.44 0.91 -6.03
N SER A 89 4.22 0.36 -6.09
CA SER A 89 3.00 1.16 -6.13
C SER A 89 2.89 2.01 -4.86
N PRO A 90 2.28 3.22 -4.90
CA PRO A 90 2.03 3.99 -3.69
C PRO A 90 1.28 3.22 -2.60
N LEU A 91 0.44 2.24 -2.98
CA LEU A 91 -0.30 1.39 -2.04
C LEU A 91 0.47 0.15 -1.57
N GLY A 92 1.63 -0.14 -2.16
CA GLY A 92 2.44 -1.32 -1.88
C GLY A 92 3.74 -0.98 -1.16
N SER A 93 4.24 -1.93 -0.39
CA SER A 93 5.55 -1.82 0.25
C SER A 93 6.69 -2.01 -0.76
N GLY A 94 7.85 -1.42 -0.44
CA GLY A 94 9.08 -1.52 -1.22
C GLY A 94 10.10 -2.43 -0.54
N LEU A 95 10.73 -3.30 -1.32
CA LEU A 95 11.86 -4.14 -0.91
C LEU A 95 12.90 -4.13 -2.03
N SER A 96 14.18 -4.03 -1.67
CA SER A 96 15.27 -4.41 -2.55
C SER A 96 16.49 -4.84 -1.74
N MET A 97 17.01 -6.03 -2.01
CA MET A 97 18.38 -6.40 -1.69
C MET A 97 19.15 -6.56 -3.00
N SER A 98 20.21 -5.78 -3.15
CA SER A 98 21.10 -5.79 -4.31
C SER A 98 22.55 -5.67 -3.86
N GLY A 99 23.50 -6.06 -4.68
CA GLY A 99 24.90 -6.05 -4.28
C GLY A 99 25.78 -6.87 -5.21
N ASN A 100 27.10 -6.69 -5.10
CA ASN A 100 28.08 -7.41 -5.90
C ASN A 100 27.74 -7.44 -7.41
N GLY A 101 27.25 -6.31 -7.93
CA GLY A 101 26.88 -6.12 -9.34
C GLY A 101 25.55 -6.75 -9.75
N ARG A 102 24.70 -7.16 -8.80
CA ARG A 102 23.44 -7.88 -9.05
C ARG A 102 22.26 -7.19 -8.40
N GLY A 103 21.15 -7.12 -9.13
CA GLY A 103 19.87 -6.59 -8.67
C GLY A 103 18.73 -7.20 -9.47
N CYS A 104 17.53 -7.28 -8.88
CA CYS A 104 16.35 -7.75 -9.61
C CYS A 104 15.83 -6.63 -10.54
N ASN A 105 15.24 -6.99 -11.69
CA ASN A 105 14.48 -6.04 -12.50
C ASN A 105 13.05 -5.88 -11.96
N THR A 106 12.42 -7.02 -11.65
CA THR A 106 11.13 -7.10 -10.94
C THR A 106 11.25 -7.97 -9.69
N LEU A 107 10.35 -7.78 -8.73
CA LEU A 107 10.47 -8.40 -7.40
C LEU A 107 9.10 -8.71 -6.83
N LEU A 108 9.00 -9.88 -6.19
CA LEU A 108 7.96 -10.19 -5.22
C LEU A 108 8.61 -10.68 -3.93
N GLY A 109 8.19 -10.12 -2.81
CA GLY A 109 8.72 -10.51 -1.51
C GLY A 109 7.86 -10.03 -0.37
N TRP A 110 8.40 -10.18 0.82
CA TRP A 110 7.86 -9.60 2.03
C TRP A 110 9.01 -9.26 2.98
N PHE A 111 8.74 -8.36 3.90
CA PHE A 111 9.62 -8.13 5.03
C PHE A 111 8.80 -7.93 6.31
N LYS A 112 9.39 -8.26 7.45
CA LYS A 112 8.83 -8.07 8.77
C LYS A 112 9.76 -7.20 9.59
N VAL A 113 9.26 -6.03 9.98
CA VAL A 113 9.97 -5.13 10.88
C VAL A 113 9.72 -5.62 12.30
N LEU A 114 10.79 -5.97 13.01
CA LEU A 114 10.75 -6.39 14.41
C LEU A 114 11.01 -5.20 15.34
N GLU A 115 11.88 -4.29 14.91
CA GLU A 115 12.05 -2.97 15.52
C GLU A 115 12.55 -1.96 14.49
N TYR A 116 12.13 -0.70 14.66
CA TYR A 116 12.65 0.45 13.93
C TYR A 116 12.59 1.66 14.85
N GLN A 117 13.75 2.25 15.15
CA GLN A 117 13.87 3.41 16.03
C GLN A 117 14.79 4.44 15.39
N ARG A 118 14.43 5.72 15.53
CA ARG A 118 15.26 6.87 15.16
C ARG A 118 15.59 7.69 16.40
N ASP A 119 16.75 8.31 16.43
CA ASP A 119 17.16 9.22 17.49
C ASP A 119 16.52 10.61 17.33
N SER A 120 16.85 11.54 18.24
CA SER A 120 16.32 12.91 18.23
C SER A 120 16.73 13.71 16.98
N ASP A 121 17.81 13.30 16.31
CA ASP A 121 18.30 13.94 15.07
C ASP A 121 17.68 13.28 13.83
N GLY A 122 16.78 12.31 14.01
CA GLY A 122 16.11 11.59 12.93
C GLY A 122 16.96 10.49 12.30
N LYS A 123 18.12 10.14 12.86
CA LYS A 123 18.97 9.04 12.35
C LYS A 123 18.48 7.70 12.88
N VAL A 124 18.60 6.66 12.07
CA VAL A 124 18.26 5.29 12.48
C VAL A 124 19.18 4.86 13.61
N SER A 125 18.61 4.58 14.78
CA SER A 125 19.34 4.20 16.00
C SER A 125 19.23 2.71 16.31
N LYS A 126 18.15 2.05 15.87
CA LYS A 126 17.97 0.59 15.89
C LYS A 126 17.11 0.11 14.73
N LEU A 127 17.42 -1.06 14.20
CA LEU A 127 16.64 -1.72 13.15
C LEU A 127 16.78 -3.23 13.25
N ALA A 128 15.67 -3.95 13.13
CA ALA A 128 15.67 -5.38 12.85
C ALA A 128 14.59 -5.72 11.84
N ILE A 129 15.00 -6.26 10.70
CA ILE A 129 14.10 -6.65 9.62
C ILE A 129 14.45 -8.06 9.16
N ASP A 130 13.45 -8.92 9.09
CA ASP A 130 13.52 -10.21 8.40
C ASP A 130 12.82 -10.09 7.06
N PHE A 131 13.32 -10.77 6.02
CA PHE A 131 12.78 -10.62 4.68
C PHE A 131 12.95 -11.87 3.82
N LEU A 132 12.15 -11.89 2.76
CA LEU A 132 12.28 -12.78 1.62
C LEU A 132 12.13 -11.97 0.34
N GLN A 133 13.05 -12.20 -0.58
CA GLN A 133 13.03 -11.63 -1.92
C GLN A 133 13.02 -12.74 -2.98
N LYS A 134 12.21 -12.59 -4.02
CA LYS A 134 12.30 -13.36 -5.27
C LYS A 134 12.48 -12.40 -6.44
N CYS A 135 13.58 -12.55 -7.17
CA CYS A 135 13.73 -11.82 -8.44
C CYS A 135 12.78 -12.37 -9.49
N GLU A 136 12.33 -11.50 -10.38
CA GLU A 136 11.45 -11.83 -11.50
C GLU A 136 10.14 -12.51 -11.07
N VAL A 137 9.68 -12.17 -9.86
CA VAL A 137 8.43 -12.59 -9.18
C VAL A 137 8.37 -14.10 -8.85
N SER A 138 9.03 -14.93 -9.65
CA SER A 138 8.98 -16.39 -9.64
C SER A 138 10.32 -17.05 -9.33
N GLY A 139 11.40 -16.26 -9.24
CA GLY A 139 12.74 -16.77 -9.00
C GLY A 139 12.90 -17.47 -7.65
N PRO A 140 13.97 -18.27 -7.48
CA PRO A 140 14.27 -18.91 -6.21
C PRO A 140 14.42 -17.86 -5.09
N PRO A 141 13.97 -18.17 -3.86
CA PRO A 141 13.95 -17.18 -2.79
C PRO A 141 15.34 -16.94 -2.18
N LEU A 142 15.60 -15.66 -1.92
CA LEU A 142 16.64 -15.16 -1.03
C LEU A 142 16.01 -14.79 0.31
N TYR A 143 16.44 -15.45 1.38
CA TYR A 143 15.98 -15.15 2.74
C TYR A 143 17.02 -14.33 3.46
N GLY A 144 16.61 -13.37 4.28
CA GLY A 144 17.56 -12.57 5.04
C GLY A 144 17.03 -12.05 6.37
N ALA A 145 17.98 -11.69 7.21
CA ALA A 145 17.79 -11.00 8.47
C ALA A 145 18.87 -9.91 8.53
N VAL A 146 18.45 -8.66 8.69
CA VAL A 146 19.36 -7.53 8.90
C VAL A 146 19.10 -6.89 10.25
N ARG A 147 20.18 -6.54 10.94
CA ARG A 147 20.19 -5.97 12.29
C ARG A 147 21.11 -4.76 12.31
N TYR A 148 20.67 -3.69 12.95
CA TYR A 148 21.46 -2.52 13.25
C TYR A 148 21.22 -2.16 14.71
N ASN A 149 22.26 -2.28 15.55
CA ASN A 149 22.18 -2.02 16.98
C ASN A 149 20.98 -2.72 17.67
N SER A 150 20.73 -3.97 17.28
CA SER A 150 19.52 -4.71 17.65
C SER A 150 19.79 -5.83 18.65
N LYS A 151 18.88 -6.06 19.60
CA LYS A 151 18.93 -7.25 20.47
C LYS A 151 18.19 -8.47 19.90
N PHE A 152 17.52 -8.32 18.76
CA PHE A 152 16.96 -9.46 18.03
C PHE A 152 18.09 -10.30 17.44
N ALA A 153 17.98 -11.61 17.58
CA ALA A 153 18.97 -12.53 17.03
C ALA A 153 19.13 -12.33 15.51
N LEU A 154 20.38 -12.32 15.04
CA LEU A 154 20.71 -12.32 13.61
C LEU A 154 20.56 -13.73 13.04
N THR A 155 19.32 -14.18 12.94
CA THR A 155 18.95 -15.51 12.46
C THR A 155 17.88 -15.40 11.40
N VAL A 156 18.08 -16.09 10.28
CA VAL A 156 17.05 -16.23 9.25
C VAL A 156 16.05 -17.28 9.70
N PRO A 157 14.76 -16.95 9.87
CA PRO A 157 13.75 -17.86 10.38
C PRO A 157 13.60 -19.10 9.48
N ASP A 158 13.36 -20.26 10.11
CA ASP A 158 13.04 -21.51 9.39
C ASP A 158 11.61 -21.47 8.81
N VAL A 159 10.70 -20.78 9.51
CA VAL A 159 9.29 -20.60 9.13
C VAL A 159 8.91 -19.15 9.40
N ALA A 160 8.16 -18.54 8.48
CA ALA A 160 7.44 -17.30 8.77
C ALA A 160 5.98 -17.42 8.35
N ALA A 161 5.09 -16.99 9.25
CA ALA A 161 3.73 -16.66 8.94
C ALA A 161 3.71 -15.22 8.40
N ILE A 162 2.99 -15.02 7.29
CA ILE A 162 2.77 -13.73 6.66
C ILE A 162 1.26 -13.63 6.44
N ALA A 163 0.56 -12.87 7.28
CA ALA A 163 -0.90 -12.78 7.25
C ALA A 163 -1.44 -11.81 6.19
N GLY A 164 -0.54 -11.13 5.47
CA GLY A 164 -0.86 -10.07 4.53
C GLY A 164 -0.68 -8.69 5.16
N ALA A 165 -0.94 -7.64 4.37
CA ALA A 165 -1.04 -6.29 4.90
C ALA A 165 -2.44 -6.06 5.49
N ASP A 166 -2.54 -5.17 6.45
CA ASP A 166 -3.83 -4.67 6.93
C ASP A 166 -4.64 -4.09 5.76
N PHE A 167 -5.96 -4.31 5.78
CA PHE A 167 -6.83 -3.85 4.70
C PHE A 167 -8.18 -3.38 5.21
N GLY A 168 -8.90 -2.66 4.35
CA GLY A 168 -10.24 -2.15 4.64
C GLY A 168 -11.31 -2.84 3.81
N LEU A 169 -12.50 -3.00 4.38
CA LEU A 169 -13.70 -3.46 3.70
C LEU A 169 -14.86 -2.51 4.01
N ILE A 170 -15.83 -2.44 3.11
CA ILE A 170 -17.16 -1.94 3.46
C ILE A 170 -18.00 -3.10 4.00
N ALA A 171 -18.86 -2.85 4.99
CA ALA A 171 -19.77 -3.87 5.51
C ALA A 171 -20.56 -4.55 4.37
N GLY A 172 -20.66 -5.89 4.42
CA GLY A 172 -21.26 -6.71 3.36
C GLY A 172 -20.32 -7.10 2.23
N GLU A 173 -19.13 -6.51 2.10
CA GLU A 173 -18.12 -6.97 1.13
C GLU A 173 -17.49 -8.29 1.56
N VAL A 174 -17.05 -9.09 0.58
CA VAL A 174 -16.27 -10.30 0.83
C VAL A 174 -14.80 -9.92 0.95
N GLY A 175 -14.20 -10.23 2.10
CA GLY A 175 -12.77 -10.13 2.33
C GLY A 175 -12.09 -11.49 2.21
N THR A 176 -10.80 -11.47 1.87
CA THR A 176 -9.93 -12.66 1.85
C THR A 176 -8.73 -12.38 2.74
N LEU A 177 -8.48 -13.24 3.73
CA LEU A 177 -7.23 -13.24 4.47
C LEU A 177 -6.18 -13.96 3.62
N ASP A 178 -4.94 -13.47 3.54
CA ASP A 178 -3.95 -14.04 2.62
C ASP A 178 -2.67 -14.47 3.32
N GLY A 179 -2.62 -15.76 3.63
CA GLY A 179 -1.45 -16.43 4.19
C GLY A 179 -0.49 -16.99 3.15
N SER A 180 -0.74 -16.81 1.84
CA SER A 180 -0.03 -17.52 0.76
C SER A 180 1.47 -17.20 0.67
N GLN A 181 1.89 -16.05 1.19
CA GLN A 181 3.31 -15.68 1.27
C GLN A 181 4.04 -16.27 2.47
N SER A 182 3.32 -16.95 3.37
CA SER A 182 3.93 -17.72 4.44
C SER A 182 4.82 -18.80 3.85
N PHE A 183 5.94 -19.06 4.49
CA PHE A 183 6.94 -19.97 3.95
C PHE A 183 7.58 -20.82 5.04
N GLY A 184 8.08 -21.98 4.65
CA GLY A 184 9.01 -22.80 5.42
C GLY A 184 10.23 -23.12 4.57
N ARG A 185 11.43 -22.84 5.08
CA ARG A 185 12.69 -23.04 4.35
C ARG A 185 13.00 -24.51 4.11
N LYS A 186 12.49 -25.39 4.97
CA LYS A 186 12.60 -26.85 4.83
C LYS A 186 11.50 -27.35 3.89
N LYS A 187 11.88 -28.16 2.89
CA LYS A 187 10.94 -28.77 1.93
C LYS A 187 9.80 -29.48 2.64
N GLY A 188 8.55 -29.06 2.44
CA GLY A 188 7.37 -29.68 3.05
C GLY A 188 6.15 -28.79 2.90
N ARG A 189 4.96 -29.35 3.15
CA ARG A 189 3.73 -28.58 3.18
C ARG A 189 3.63 -27.80 4.49
N LEU A 190 3.13 -26.58 4.41
CA LEU A 190 2.73 -25.78 5.56
C LEU A 190 1.29 -26.11 5.96
N THR A 191 1.04 -26.13 7.27
CA THR A 191 -0.32 -26.16 7.82
C THR A 191 -0.69 -24.75 8.29
N TYR A 192 -1.91 -24.33 8.02
CA TYR A 192 -2.43 -23.00 8.35
C TYR A 192 -3.53 -23.13 9.40
N GLN A 193 -3.60 -22.16 10.31
CA GLN A 193 -4.71 -22.00 11.23
C GLN A 193 -4.98 -20.51 11.42
N TRP A 194 -6.18 -20.07 11.05
CA TRP A 194 -6.68 -18.73 11.28
C TRP A 194 -7.56 -18.69 12.53
N THR A 195 -7.33 -17.67 13.36
CA THR A 195 -8.13 -17.42 14.57
C THR A 195 -8.51 -15.95 14.63
N GLN A 196 -9.79 -15.63 14.78
CA GLN A 196 -10.21 -14.26 15.08
C GLN A 196 -9.91 -13.96 16.55
N LEU A 197 -9.20 -12.87 16.81
CA LEU A 197 -8.78 -12.43 18.15
C LEU A 197 -9.68 -11.33 18.71
N ASP A 198 -10.21 -10.45 17.86
CA ASP A 198 -10.97 -9.27 18.28
C ASP A 198 -11.99 -8.82 17.22
N GLY A 199 -12.93 -7.98 17.64
CA GLY A 199 -13.99 -7.38 16.82
C GLY A 199 -15.25 -8.24 16.67
N PRO A 200 -16.26 -7.74 15.92
CA PRO A 200 -17.47 -8.51 15.64
C PRO A 200 -17.18 -9.87 15.01
N ALA A 201 -17.77 -10.94 15.53
CA ALA A 201 -17.50 -12.29 15.06
C ALA A 201 -17.93 -12.49 13.60
N VAL A 202 -17.07 -13.12 12.81
CA VAL A 202 -17.37 -13.53 11.43
C VAL A 202 -17.16 -15.03 11.24
N THR A 203 -17.81 -15.60 10.23
CA THR A 203 -17.56 -16.99 9.81
C THR A 203 -16.57 -17.00 8.65
N LEU A 204 -15.40 -17.62 8.85
CA LEU A 204 -14.45 -17.90 7.77
C LEU A 204 -14.93 -19.10 6.95
N SER A 205 -14.73 -19.08 5.64
CA SER A 205 -15.03 -20.21 4.75
C SER A 205 -14.25 -21.48 5.11
N SER A 206 -13.07 -21.32 5.70
CA SER A 206 -12.32 -22.36 6.39
C SER A 206 -11.33 -21.69 7.34
N THR A 207 -10.93 -22.36 8.42
CA THR A 207 -9.86 -21.86 9.29
C THR A 207 -8.48 -22.42 8.91
N THR A 208 -8.39 -23.36 7.97
CA THR A 208 -7.18 -24.16 7.72
C THR A 208 -6.60 -24.04 6.32
N VAL A 209 -7.23 -23.26 5.44
CA VAL A 209 -6.69 -22.91 4.12
C VAL A 209 -5.81 -21.66 4.21
N SER A 210 -4.90 -21.49 3.26
CA SER A 210 -4.02 -20.31 3.22
C SER A 210 -4.79 -19.02 2.93
N GLN A 211 -5.88 -19.09 2.18
CA GLN A 211 -6.69 -17.94 1.75
C GLN A 211 -8.18 -18.11 2.04
N PRO A 212 -8.62 -18.06 3.32
CA PRO A 212 -10.03 -18.12 3.63
C PRO A 212 -10.70 -16.77 3.33
N SER A 213 -12.00 -16.84 3.07
CA SER A 213 -12.84 -15.68 2.83
C SER A 213 -13.91 -15.54 3.91
N PHE A 214 -14.41 -14.32 4.08
CA PHE A 214 -15.53 -14.01 4.97
C PHE A 214 -16.32 -12.83 4.44
N THR A 215 -17.55 -12.66 4.88
CA THR A 215 -18.35 -11.46 4.61
C THR A 215 -18.18 -10.47 5.76
N ALA A 216 -17.80 -9.24 5.45
CA ALA A 216 -17.65 -8.18 6.43
C ALA A 216 -18.98 -7.95 7.17
N PRO A 217 -18.99 -7.92 8.53
CA PRO A 217 -20.19 -7.80 9.31
C PRO A 217 -20.78 -6.39 9.21
N THR A 218 -22.06 -6.23 9.55
CA THR A 218 -22.64 -4.91 9.79
C THR A 218 -21.95 -4.25 10.98
N VAL A 219 -21.61 -2.96 10.84
CA VAL A 219 -20.90 -2.18 11.86
C VAL A 219 -21.60 -0.84 12.10
N PRO A 220 -21.36 -0.18 13.26
CA PRO A 220 -21.83 1.19 13.50
C PRO A 220 -21.28 2.18 12.48
N LEU A 221 -21.83 3.40 12.45
CA LEU A 221 -21.34 4.48 11.55
C LEU A 221 -19.85 4.81 11.75
N SER A 222 -19.32 4.60 12.95
CA SER A 222 -17.89 4.75 13.25
C SER A 222 -17.01 3.64 12.66
N GLY A 223 -17.59 2.58 12.10
CA GLY A 223 -16.88 1.36 11.70
C GLY A 223 -16.52 0.45 12.89
N ALA A 224 -15.78 -0.60 12.59
CA ALA A 224 -15.15 -1.49 13.57
C ALA A 224 -13.88 -2.14 12.98
N SER A 225 -12.98 -2.61 13.84
CA SER A 225 -11.81 -3.40 13.41
C SER A 225 -11.99 -4.87 13.77
N LEU A 226 -11.58 -5.75 12.88
CA LEU A 226 -11.42 -7.19 13.12
C LEU A 226 -9.93 -7.49 13.19
N ARG A 227 -9.49 -8.31 14.15
CA ARG A 227 -8.11 -8.78 14.22
C ARG A 227 -8.08 -10.29 14.04
N PHE A 228 -7.28 -10.77 13.10
CA PHE A 228 -7.05 -12.19 12.88
C PHE A 228 -5.59 -12.53 13.11
N GLN A 229 -5.33 -13.72 13.64
CA GLN A 229 -4.01 -14.31 13.74
C GLN A 229 -3.92 -15.51 12.81
N LEU A 230 -2.90 -15.50 11.98
CA LEU A 230 -2.42 -16.66 11.23
C LEU A 230 -1.38 -17.39 12.05
N THR A 231 -1.57 -18.69 12.25
CA THR A 231 -0.54 -19.62 12.72
C THR A 231 -0.13 -20.53 11.57
N VAL A 232 1.17 -20.64 11.32
CA VAL A 232 1.75 -21.53 10.31
C VAL A 232 2.67 -22.53 10.98
N THR A 233 2.53 -23.79 10.61
CA THR A 233 3.40 -24.87 11.10
C THR A 233 4.06 -25.59 9.93
N ASP A 234 5.37 -25.76 9.98
CA ASP A 234 6.09 -26.57 8.99
C ASP A 234 6.00 -28.07 9.28
N LYS A 235 6.53 -28.88 8.35
CA LYS A 235 6.51 -30.34 8.45
C LYS A 235 7.28 -30.92 9.65
N VAL A 236 8.14 -30.13 10.30
CA VAL A 236 8.92 -30.56 11.49
C VAL A 236 8.38 -29.95 12.78
N GLY A 237 7.22 -29.28 12.72
CA GLY A 237 6.53 -28.73 13.89
C GLY A 237 6.99 -27.34 14.31
N VAL A 238 7.83 -26.66 13.53
CA VAL A 238 8.18 -25.26 13.82
C VAL A 238 6.98 -24.37 13.52
N VAL A 239 6.63 -23.52 14.48
CA VAL A 239 5.46 -22.64 14.43
C VAL A 239 5.90 -21.18 14.27
N ALA A 240 5.20 -20.43 13.44
CA ALA A 240 5.27 -18.98 13.36
C ALA A 240 3.86 -18.38 13.38
N THR A 241 3.72 -17.15 13.87
CA THR A 241 2.46 -16.43 13.90
C THR A 241 2.59 -15.03 13.33
N ASP A 242 1.50 -14.54 12.76
CA ASP A 242 1.38 -13.18 12.27
C ASP A 242 -0.06 -12.71 12.35
N ASP A 243 -0.27 -11.42 12.55
CA ASP A 243 -1.60 -10.85 12.71
C ASP A 243 -1.93 -9.94 11.53
N VAL A 244 -3.22 -9.83 11.22
CA VAL A 244 -3.75 -8.88 10.24
C VAL A 244 -4.99 -8.19 10.82
N VAL A 245 -5.07 -6.89 10.59
CA VAL A 245 -6.22 -6.06 10.99
C VAL A 245 -7.05 -5.74 9.76
N VAL A 246 -8.35 -6.00 9.86
CA VAL A 246 -9.35 -5.61 8.85
C VAL A 246 -10.22 -4.50 9.40
N VAL A 247 -10.12 -3.31 8.81
CA VAL A 247 -10.97 -2.17 9.18
C VAL A 247 -12.25 -2.22 8.35
N VAL A 248 -13.37 -2.46 9.02
CA VAL A 248 -14.69 -2.50 8.38
C VAL A 248 -15.38 -1.15 8.55
N GLN A 249 -15.66 -0.49 7.44
CA GLN A 249 -16.38 0.77 7.41
C GLN A 249 -17.86 0.54 7.13
N SER A 250 -18.73 1.34 7.76
CA SER A 250 -20.15 1.33 7.39
C SER A 250 -20.31 1.91 5.97
N PRO A 251 -21.14 1.30 5.11
CA PRO A 251 -21.48 1.87 3.81
C PRO A 251 -22.10 3.26 3.94
N ASP A 252 -22.79 3.53 5.06
CA ASP A 252 -23.49 4.78 5.35
C ASP A 252 -22.61 5.81 6.07
N ALA A 253 -21.35 5.48 6.38
CA ALA A 253 -20.43 6.40 7.01
C ALA A 253 -19.98 7.49 6.02
N PRO A 254 -20.10 8.78 6.37
CA PRO A 254 -19.48 9.87 5.61
C PRO A 254 -17.96 9.70 5.55
N ARG A 255 -17.37 9.91 4.37
CA ARG A 255 -15.92 9.80 4.13
C ARG A 255 -15.37 11.08 3.52
N THR A 256 -14.08 11.33 3.79
CA THR A 256 -13.26 12.30 3.07
C THR A 256 -12.13 11.53 2.40
N GLU A 257 -12.15 11.49 1.08
CA GLU A 257 -11.29 10.61 0.29
C GLU A 257 -11.17 11.13 -1.15
N ILE A 258 -9.98 11.01 -1.74
CA ILE A 258 -9.76 11.21 -3.17
C ILE A 258 -9.17 9.91 -3.72
N SER A 259 -9.91 9.22 -4.59
CA SER A 259 -9.46 7.97 -5.19
C SER A 259 -9.63 7.99 -6.70
N PHE A 260 -8.64 7.49 -7.42
CA PHE A 260 -8.67 7.43 -8.87
C PHE A 260 -7.77 6.32 -9.43
N HIS A 261 -8.11 5.86 -10.62
CA HIS A 261 -7.43 4.80 -11.35
C HIS A 261 -7.44 5.15 -12.82
N GLY A 262 -6.33 4.93 -13.52
CA GLY A 262 -6.29 5.05 -14.97
C GLY A 262 -6.15 3.71 -15.67
N ASP A 263 -6.74 3.66 -16.86
CA ASP A 263 -6.55 2.55 -17.81
C ASP A 263 -5.07 2.38 -18.15
N LYS A 264 -4.69 1.20 -18.65
CA LYS A 264 -3.33 0.98 -19.17
C LYS A 264 -3.02 1.99 -20.27
N GLY A 265 -1.95 2.76 -20.10
CA GLY A 265 -1.55 3.82 -21.04
C GLY A 265 -2.13 5.20 -20.72
N ASP A 266 -2.97 5.34 -19.68
CA ASP A 266 -3.35 6.65 -19.17
C ASP A 266 -2.12 7.42 -18.67
N TYR A 267 -1.94 8.64 -19.20
CA TYR A 267 -0.77 9.46 -18.92
C TYR A 267 -0.75 9.97 -17.48
N ILE A 268 -1.91 10.32 -16.92
CA ILE A 268 -2.01 10.97 -15.61
C ILE A 268 -1.60 10.02 -14.50
N THR A 269 -2.17 8.82 -14.51
CA THR A 269 -1.91 7.82 -13.47
C THR A 269 -0.78 6.87 -13.85
N GLY A 270 -0.35 6.84 -15.11
CA GLY A 270 0.54 5.81 -15.63
C GLY A 270 -0.07 4.40 -15.56
N GLY A 271 -1.40 4.29 -15.61
CA GLY A 271 -2.15 3.04 -15.41
C GLY A 271 -2.22 2.56 -13.96
N ARG A 272 -1.90 3.43 -12.97
CA ARG A 272 -1.87 3.08 -11.54
C ARG A 272 -3.16 3.49 -10.84
N SER A 273 -3.32 3.01 -9.61
CA SER A 273 -4.40 3.42 -8.71
C SER A 273 -3.85 4.25 -7.56
N TYR A 274 -4.60 5.27 -7.17
CA TYR A 274 -4.29 6.19 -6.09
C TYR A 274 -5.49 6.29 -5.14
N LYS A 275 -5.20 6.39 -3.85
CA LYS A 275 -6.21 6.53 -2.81
C LYS A 275 -5.65 7.37 -1.66
N PHE A 276 -6.24 8.53 -1.45
CA PHE A 276 -5.86 9.47 -0.41
C PHE A 276 -7.00 9.66 0.57
N SER A 277 -6.66 9.65 1.86
CA SER A 277 -7.55 9.94 2.98
C SER A 277 -6.79 10.75 4.03
N PRO A 278 -7.47 11.37 5.00
CA PRO A 278 -6.79 12.05 6.11
C PRO A 278 -5.79 11.18 6.90
N ASN A 279 -5.85 9.84 6.75
CA ASN A 279 -4.93 8.92 7.40
C ASN A 279 -3.56 8.82 6.71
N ASN A 280 -3.46 9.17 5.42
CA ASN A 280 -2.23 9.00 4.63
C ASN A 280 -1.82 10.24 3.82
N ALA A 281 -2.64 11.29 3.81
CA ALA A 281 -2.33 12.56 3.16
C ALA A 281 -3.10 13.72 3.80
N SER A 282 -2.58 14.93 3.63
CA SER A 282 -3.33 16.15 3.90
C SER A 282 -4.23 16.47 2.71
N ILE A 283 -5.53 16.59 2.95
CA ILE A 283 -6.54 16.83 1.90
C ILE A 283 -7.22 18.17 2.15
N GLY A 284 -7.17 19.05 1.15
CA GLY A 284 -7.82 20.36 1.15
C GLY A 284 -9.01 20.42 0.20
N PHE A 285 -9.99 21.27 0.53
CA PHE A 285 -11.12 21.58 -0.34
C PHE A 285 -11.41 23.08 -0.29
N SER A 286 -11.69 23.68 -1.44
CA SER A 286 -12.00 25.10 -1.53
C SER A 286 -12.88 25.42 -2.73
N ARG A 287 -13.49 26.61 -2.74
CA ARG A 287 -14.00 27.21 -3.97
C ARG A 287 -12.83 27.64 -4.83
N ASN A 288 -12.93 27.37 -6.13
CA ASN A 288 -11.99 27.93 -7.10
C ASN A 288 -12.51 29.22 -7.72
N PHE A 289 -11.62 29.95 -8.38
CA PHE A 289 -11.91 31.27 -8.95
C PHE A 289 -12.92 31.24 -10.09
N SER A 290 -13.20 30.08 -10.69
CA SER A 290 -14.23 29.92 -11.72
C SER A 290 -15.61 29.54 -11.14
N GLY A 291 -15.78 29.70 -9.83
CA GLY A 291 -17.02 29.38 -9.11
C GLY A 291 -17.22 27.88 -8.88
N GLY A 292 -16.23 27.05 -9.21
CA GLY A 292 -16.21 25.62 -9.00
C GLY A 292 -15.58 25.18 -7.69
N VAL A 293 -15.13 23.93 -7.63
CA VAL A 293 -14.49 23.33 -6.47
C VAL A 293 -13.10 22.82 -6.85
N SER A 294 -12.12 23.13 -6.01
CA SER A 294 -10.79 22.52 -6.01
C SER A 294 -10.67 21.56 -4.83
N ALA A 295 -10.03 20.43 -5.05
CA ALA A 295 -9.54 19.55 -4.03
C ALA A 295 -8.03 19.35 -4.21
N SER A 296 -7.29 19.27 -3.11
CA SER A 296 -5.84 19.09 -3.13
C SER A 296 -5.42 17.96 -2.20
N VAL A 297 -4.32 17.30 -2.57
CA VAL A 297 -3.60 16.31 -1.79
C VAL A 297 -2.18 16.80 -1.62
N SER A 298 -1.65 16.72 -0.41
CA SER A 298 -0.25 17.04 -0.10
C SER A 298 0.33 16.07 0.94
N GLY A 299 1.65 15.90 0.92
CA GLY A 299 2.40 14.93 1.72
C GLY A 299 3.55 14.34 0.90
N ASP A 300 3.68 13.01 0.94
CA ASP A 300 4.64 12.26 0.11
C ASP A 300 4.37 12.35 -1.40
N SER A 301 3.17 12.75 -1.78
CA SER A 301 2.68 12.91 -3.15
C SER A 301 1.76 14.14 -3.18
N TRP A 302 1.64 14.78 -4.34
CA TRP A 302 0.79 15.95 -4.49
C TRP A 302 -0.13 15.83 -5.70
N TRP A 303 -1.41 16.13 -5.49
CA TRP A 303 -2.45 16.06 -6.51
C TRP A 303 -3.42 17.21 -6.37
N TYR A 304 -3.99 17.62 -7.49
CA TYR A 304 -5.05 18.60 -7.58
C TYR A 304 -6.16 18.04 -8.45
N PHE A 305 -7.38 18.31 -8.02
CA PHE A 305 -8.59 18.02 -8.75
C PHE A 305 -9.44 19.29 -8.80
N ASP A 306 -9.64 19.80 -10.00
CA ASP A 306 -10.40 21.01 -10.25
C ASP A 306 -11.63 20.69 -11.09
N THR A 307 -12.78 21.21 -10.67
CA THR A 307 -14.00 21.20 -11.48
C THR A 307 -14.61 22.58 -11.51
N ALA A 308 -15.19 22.95 -12.64
CA ALA A 308 -15.96 24.17 -12.80
C ALA A 308 -17.18 23.90 -13.69
N THR A 309 -18.24 24.67 -13.47
CA THR A 309 -19.36 24.70 -14.41
C THR A 309 -19.02 25.58 -15.62
N PRO A 310 -19.83 25.58 -16.69
CA PRO A 310 -19.66 26.54 -17.76
C PRO A 310 -19.63 27.97 -17.21
N THR A 311 -18.78 28.81 -17.81
CA THR A 311 -18.49 30.15 -17.31
C THR A 311 -19.78 30.95 -17.08
N GLY A 312 -19.91 31.55 -15.89
CA GLY A 312 -21.08 32.37 -15.51
C GLY A 312 -22.27 31.57 -14.94
N THR A 313 -22.14 30.25 -14.78
CA THR A 313 -23.21 29.42 -14.19
C THR A 313 -22.91 28.99 -12.75
N SER A 314 -23.94 28.60 -12.01
CA SER A 314 -23.81 28.16 -10.62
C SER A 314 -23.37 26.70 -10.50
N TYR A 315 -22.40 26.42 -9.64
CA TYR A 315 -22.00 25.06 -9.28
C TYR A 315 -23.10 24.35 -8.47
N LYS A 316 -23.67 23.29 -9.05
CA LYS A 316 -24.81 22.55 -8.50
C LYS A 316 -24.67 21.05 -8.74
N ARG A 317 -25.53 20.26 -8.11
CA ARG A 317 -25.62 18.82 -8.39
C ARG A 317 -26.02 18.57 -9.84
N GLY A 318 -25.46 17.54 -10.45
CA GLY A 318 -25.75 17.15 -11.83
C GLY A 318 -24.54 16.58 -12.56
N THR A 319 -24.79 16.08 -13.77
CA THR A 319 -23.76 15.56 -14.66
C THR A 319 -23.33 16.62 -15.66
N TYR A 320 -22.03 16.83 -15.75
CA TYR A 320 -21.34 17.78 -16.60
C TYR A 320 -20.56 16.99 -17.65
N LYS A 321 -20.99 17.08 -18.92
CA LYS A 321 -20.41 16.33 -20.05
C LYS A 321 -19.51 17.23 -20.89
N ASN A 322 -18.65 16.62 -21.69
CA ASN A 322 -17.76 17.31 -22.62
C ASN A 322 -16.90 18.36 -21.92
N ALA A 323 -16.35 17.98 -20.76
CA ALA A 323 -15.50 18.88 -19.99
C ALA A 323 -14.23 19.21 -20.75
N GLN A 324 -13.83 20.48 -20.68
CA GLN A 324 -12.55 20.99 -21.16
C GLN A 324 -11.58 21.10 -19.99
N ARG A 325 -10.28 21.28 -20.30
CA ARG A 325 -9.25 21.42 -19.27
C ARG A 325 -9.52 22.65 -18.42
N PHE A 326 -9.66 22.48 -17.12
CA PHE A 326 -9.69 23.61 -16.19
C PHE A 326 -8.31 24.30 -16.16
N PRO A 327 -8.22 25.65 -16.20
CA PRO A 327 -9.30 26.64 -16.15
C PRO A 327 -9.71 27.24 -17.52
N PHE A 328 -9.47 26.53 -18.62
CA PHE A 328 -9.67 27.04 -19.99
C PHE A 328 -11.08 26.79 -20.55
N GLN A 329 -12.03 26.36 -19.72
CA GLN A 329 -13.41 26.13 -20.12
C GLN A 329 -14.15 27.42 -20.53
N ASP A 330 -15.04 27.32 -21.51
CA ASP A 330 -15.85 28.43 -22.02
C ASP A 330 -17.26 28.53 -21.36
N ALA A 331 -18.16 29.32 -21.95
CA ALA A 331 -19.53 29.51 -21.47
C ALA A 331 -20.47 28.31 -21.75
N THR A 332 -20.04 27.36 -22.57
CA THR A 332 -20.83 26.20 -23.01
C THR A 332 -20.34 24.87 -22.43
N SER A 333 -19.05 24.80 -22.07
CA SER A 333 -18.40 23.58 -21.60
C SER A 333 -17.98 23.71 -20.13
N PRO A 334 -18.12 22.65 -19.32
CA PRO A 334 -17.62 22.64 -17.95
C PRO A 334 -16.09 22.43 -17.92
N GLY A 335 -15.45 22.79 -16.80
CA GLY A 335 -14.02 22.57 -16.56
C GLY A 335 -13.76 21.33 -15.71
N LEU A 336 -12.74 20.55 -16.07
CA LEU A 336 -12.22 19.40 -15.31
C LEU A 336 -10.70 19.37 -15.45
N SER A 337 -9.97 19.13 -14.35
CA SER A 337 -8.54 18.80 -14.37
C SER A 337 -8.15 17.97 -13.16
N LEU A 338 -7.68 16.74 -13.37
CA LEU A 338 -6.88 15.95 -12.44
C LEU A 338 -5.41 16.02 -12.89
N TYR A 339 -4.52 16.45 -11.99
CA TYR A 339 -3.08 16.51 -12.23
C TYR A 339 -2.30 16.39 -10.92
N GLY A 340 -1.05 15.98 -11.00
CA GLY A 340 -0.25 15.71 -9.81
C GLY A 340 1.07 15.02 -10.13
N ASP A 341 2.01 15.07 -9.20
CA ASP A 341 3.33 14.44 -9.31
C ASP A 341 4.03 14.68 -10.68
N GLY A 342 3.95 15.90 -11.19
CA GLY A 342 4.55 16.33 -12.45
C GLY A 342 3.81 15.90 -13.72
N ARG A 343 2.59 15.37 -13.61
CA ARG A 343 1.76 14.92 -14.73
C ARG A 343 0.49 15.76 -14.83
N GLY A 344 0.16 16.21 -16.04
CA GLY A 344 -1.07 16.94 -16.34
C GLY A 344 -1.36 16.89 -17.84
N CYS A 345 -2.63 17.04 -18.23
CA CYS A 345 -2.98 17.13 -19.65
C CYS A 345 -2.72 18.55 -20.20
N ASN A 346 -2.27 18.65 -21.45
CA ASN A 346 -2.30 19.87 -22.27
C ASN A 346 -3.64 20.07 -22.96
N THR A 347 -4.40 19.01 -23.25
CA THR A 347 -5.80 19.06 -23.70
C THR A 347 -6.60 17.94 -23.04
N LEU A 348 -7.89 18.19 -22.82
CA LEU A 348 -8.72 17.31 -21.99
C LEU A 348 -10.11 17.15 -22.60
N SER A 349 -10.59 15.91 -22.61
CA SER A 349 -12.01 15.57 -22.73
C SER A 349 -12.44 14.74 -21.53
N GLY A 350 -13.71 14.82 -21.15
CA GLY A 350 -14.18 14.07 -20.00
C GLY A 350 -15.56 14.45 -19.53
N LYS A 351 -15.91 13.95 -18.34
CA LYS A 351 -17.15 14.26 -17.65
C LYS A 351 -16.96 14.15 -16.14
N PHE A 352 -17.79 14.88 -15.39
CA PHE A 352 -17.93 14.66 -13.96
C PHE A 352 -19.39 14.74 -13.54
N THR A 353 -19.73 14.12 -12.42
CA THR A 353 -21.06 14.19 -11.81
C THR A 353 -20.93 14.60 -10.36
N VAL A 354 -21.65 15.66 -9.98
CA VAL A 354 -21.76 16.11 -8.59
C VAL A 354 -23.00 15.44 -7.97
N ASN A 355 -22.77 14.39 -7.18
CA ASN A 355 -23.82 13.57 -6.55
C ASN A 355 -24.32 14.20 -5.25
N GLN A 356 -23.40 14.76 -4.45
CA GLN A 356 -23.70 15.43 -3.18
C GLN A 356 -22.96 16.76 -3.13
N LEU A 357 -23.63 17.78 -2.62
CA LEU A 357 -23.09 19.13 -2.55
C LEU A 357 -23.73 19.90 -1.40
N LYS A 358 -22.90 20.49 -0.55
CA LYS A 358 -23.30 21.50 0.43
C LYS A 358 -22.15 22.50 0.60
N PHE A 359 -22.49 23.78 0.59
CA PHE A 359 -21.58 24.87 0.93
C PHE A 359 -21.93 25.43 2.31
N ASP A 360 -20.94 25.96 3.02
CA ASP A 360 -21.19 26.84 4.17
C ASP A 360 -21.59 28.26 3.72
N SER A 361 -21.84 29.15 4.68
CA SER A 361 -22.19 30.55 4.43
C SER A 361 -21.07 31.36 3.77
N SER A 362 -19.82 30.92 3.91
CA SER A 362 -18.65 31.52 3.27
C SER A 362 -18.43 30.97 1.85
N GLY A 363 -19.27 30.05 1.40
CA GLY A 363 -19.22 29.44 0.08
C GLY A 363 -18.28 28.25 -0.02
N ASN A 364 -17.61 27.82 1.04
CA ASN A 364 -16.69 26.68 1.02
C ASN A 364 -17.45 25.35 1.03
N PRO A 365 -16.98 24.32 0.32
CA PRO A 365 -17.62 23.01 0.33
C PRO A 365 -17.50 22.38 1.73
N THR A 366 -18.62 21.89 2.27
CA THR A 366 -18.67 21.14 3.54
C THR A 366 -19.17 19.70 3.36
N LYS A 367 -19.81 19.43 2.22
CA LYS A 367 -20.20 18.09 1.77
C LYS A 367 -20.05 18.00 0.26
N LEU A 368 -19.32 17.02 -0.24
CA LEU A 368 -19.04 16.86 -1.67
C LEU A 368 -18.92 15.39 -2.04
N ASP A 369 -19.57 14.99 -3.13
CA ASP A 369 -19.33 13.71 -3.82
C ASP A 369 -19.29 14.02 -5.32
N ILE A 370 -18.11 13.89 -5.91
CA ILE A 370 -17.90 14.05 -7.36
C ILE A 370 -17.32 12.75 -7.91
N THR A 371 -17.94 12.17 -8.93
CA THR A 371 -17.32 11.14 -9.77
C THR A 371 -16.85 11.75 -11.09
N PHE A 372 -15.75 11.27 -11.66
CA PHE A 372 -15.21 11.81 -12.90
C PHE A 372 -14.56 10.76 -13.82
N GLU A 373 -14.40 11.16 -15.06
CA GLU A 373 -13.66 10.49 -16.12
C GLU A 373 -12.91 11.56 -16.92
N GLN A 374 -11.61 11.38 -17.10
CA GLN A 374 -10.72 12.30 -17.79
C GLN A 374 -9.86 11.55 -18.80
N HIS A 375 -9.74 12.12 -20.00
CA HIS A 375 -8.84 11.67 -21.07
C HIS A 375 -7.87 12.79 -21.41
N CYS A 376 -6.56 12.49 -21.50
CA CYS A 376 -5.57 13.45 -21.96
C CYS A 376 -5.35 13.35 -23.47
N GLU A 377 -5.10 14.49 -24.12
CA GLU A 377 -4.67 14.57 -25.52
C GLU A 377 -5.58 13.85 -26.53
N GLY A 378 -6.88 13.73 -26.21
CA GLY A 378 -7.84 12.98 -27.04
C GLY A 378 -7.60 11.47 -27.06
N GLY A 379 -6.73 10.95 -26.19
CA GLY A 379 -6.47 9.52 -26.04
C GLY A 379 -7.70 8.76 -25.54
N GLN A 380 -7.70 7.44 -25.79
CA GLN A 380 -8.75 6.54 -25.29
C GLN A 380 -8.56 6.06 -23.84
N PRO A 381 -7.32 5.85 -23.34
CA PRO A 381 -7.12 5.51 -21.93
C PRO A 381 -7.57 6.66 -21.03
N ALA A 382 -8.44 6.36 -20.06
CA ALA A 382 -8.98 7.37 -19.16
C ALA A 382 -8.53 7.17 -17.71
N ALA A 383 -8.46 8.27 -16.97
CA ALA A 383 -8.46 8.29 -15.52
C ALA A 383 -9.90 8.45 -15.01
N TYR A 384 -10.33 7.54 -14.13
CA TYR A 384 -11.63 7.57 -13.46
C TYR A 384 -11.42 7.73 -11.97
N GLY A 385 -12.31 8.44 -11.28
CA GLY A 385 -12.19 8.57 -9.84
C GLY A 385 -13.40 9.15 -9.13
N GLN A 386 -13.25 9.30 -7.82
CA GLN A 386 -14.21 9.93 -6.94
C GLN A 386 -13.50 10.86 -5.94
N VAL A 387 -14.13 12.00 -5.68
CA VAL A 387 -13.71 13.01 -4.71
C VAL A 387 -14.82 13.18 -3.68
N LEU A 388 -14.51 12.89 -2.42
CA LEU A 388 -15.44 12.88 -1.30
C LEU A 388 -14.97 13.86 -0.22
N LEU A 389 -15.90 14.66 0.27
CA LEU A 389 -15.77 15.47 1.48
C LEU A 389 -17.00 15.22 2.35
N ASN A 390 -16.83 14.61 3.52
CA ASN A 390 -17.91 14.31 4.47
C ASN A 390 -19.17 13.75 3.78
N ALA A 391 -18.99 12.88 2.79
CA ALA A 391 -20.06 12.36 1.96
C ALA A 391 -20.11 10.84 1.98
N VAL A 392 -21.32 10.30 1.88
CA VAL A 392 -21.55 8.85 1.76
C VAL A 392 -21.43 8.51 0.28
N PRO A 393 -20.49 7.64 -0.16
CA PRO A 393 -20.32 7.39 -1.58
C PRO A 393 -21.57 6.80 -2.20
N ALA A 394 -21.99 7.35 -3.34
CA ALA A 394 -23.05 6.72 -4.11
C ALA A 394 -22.68 5.26 -4.44
N ALA A 395 -23.63 4.33 -4.25
CA ALA A 395 -23.44 2.88 -4.46
C ALA A 395 -22.88 2.50 -5.86
N THR A 396 -22.90 3.45 -6.80
CA THR A 396 -22.37 3.35 -8.16
C THR A 396 -20.85 3.21 -8.23
N LEU A 397 -20.04 3.66 -7.25
CA LEU A 397 -18.58 3.60 -7.37
C LEU A 397 -18.02 2.16 -7.29
N ALA A 398 -18.52 1.31 -6.37
CA ALA A 398 -18.05 -0.08 -6.28
C ALA A 398 -18.33 -0.84 -7.59
N GLN A 399 -19.46 -0.55 -8.23
CA GLN A 399 -19.80 -1.09 -9.55
C GLN A 399 -18.90 -0.49 -10.66
N GLN A 400 -18.61 0.81 -10.63
CA GLN A 400 -17.74 1.48 -11.60
C GLN A 400 -16.27 1.03 -11.49
N LEU A 401 -15.73 0.89 -10.28
CA LEU A 401 -14.37 0.38 -10.03
C LEU A 401 -14.26 -1.12 -10.36
N ARG A 402 -15.28 -1.93 -10.04
CA ARG A 402 -15.33 -3.34 -10.49
C ARG A 402 -15.36 -3.41 -12.02
N ALA A 403 -16.18 -2.59 -12.68
CA ALA A 403 -16.24 -2.52 -14.14
C ALA A 403 -14.93 -2.03 -14.77
N ALA A 404 -14.22 -1.07 -14.15
CA ALA A 404 -12.90 -0.62 -14.61
C ALA A 404 -11.83 -1.73 -14.46
N ARG A 405 -11.78 -2.37 -13.28
CA ARG A 405 -10.87 -3.51 -13.02
C ARG A 405 -11.17 -4.71 -13.93
N GLN A 406 -12.45 -4.97 -14.23
CA GLN A 406 -12.86 -6.02 -15.16
C GLN A 406 -12.46 -5.69 -16.61
N ARG A 407 -12.59 -4.44 -17.04
CA ARG A 407 -12.09 -3.99 -18.36
C ARG A 407 -10.57 -4.15 -18.50
N TYR A 408 -9.82 -3.89 -17.43
CA TYR A 408 -8.38 -4.17 -17.39
C TYR A 408 -8.07 -5.66 -17.52
N ALA A 409 -8.82 -6.52 -16.82
CA ALA A 409 -8.63 -7.98 -16.87
C ALA A 409 -9.02 -8.60 -18.21
N SER A 410 -10.00 -8.03 -18.93
CA SER A 410 -10.48 -8.55 -20.22
C SER A 410 -9.62 -8.16 -21.43
N GLN A 411 -8.57 -7.35 -21.24
CA GLN A 411 -7.60 -7.00 -22.30
C GLN A 411 -6.26 -7.74 -22.13
N ALA A 412 -6.27 -8.82 -21.34
CA ALA A 412 -5.13 -9.71 -21.11
C ALA A 412 -5.17 -11.02 -21.94
N GLU A 413 -6.14 -11.14 -22.85
CA GLU A 413 -6.06 -12.01 -24.05
C GLU A 413 -5.58 -11.16 -25.23
#